data_AF-A0A1M6DPC5-F1
#
_entry.id   AF-A0A1M6DPC5-F1
#
_cell.length_a   1.000
_cell.length_b   1.000
_cell.length_c   1.000
_cell.angle_alpha   90.00
_cell.angle_beta   90.00
_cell.angle_gamma   90.00
#
_symmetry.space_group_name_H-M   'P 1'
#
loop_
_entity.id
_entity.type
_entity.pdbx_description
1 polymer ?
#
loop_
_entity_poly.entity_id
_entity_poly.type
_entity_poly.pdbx_seq_one_letter_code
_entity_poly.pdbx_strand_id
1 'polypeptide(L)'
;MLNSAEFIVPAVFLFFAVMLLPRVRVWLRLKSLRFRKGGVSFLERGQGAATLRPIFEEAERAMEALGFEYCCSSIVTPLWTSEPPKQVMAFAHKQARAFAIVLPPTIPNGQVPFEVHFQTLFDDGTVLSTVDGISQSIPAYPDWFKLEDHGVGDYIKQWEAHQQSCEAKESRPLPASLENYLEMERRFGSETIPDMEARGDLIHADEPFQWRLTFSKAWALSMQMIKGEQNMMAQAQKVAAPQTRFSGNALMAAEIAAYDRHQRAEEFFSSKSQGKIGRFILSAAAFVAAFTWLWSFENALLLLLVIFIHEIGHYLAMGLFGYKNRQVFFVPFLGAATMGAKDDATILQRVWVLLGGPAPGLILGATCMLLFFHTHNDFMLMLGAMFLVINYLNLLPITPFDGGKILDALFFDRFPRAQFFFFLGSIFILASCGLLLSEPILPFIAVIFTFGVKSKWREGSLAKKAMAALPPMAGEAITKKVVFKTLKDDAVGNGPYAQRLRLANTLIKLLGAPKPTQLELVKGALIYVGVLVLPLIILLLFFLLNADIATL
;
A
#
# COMPACT_ATOMS: atom_id res chain seq x y z
N MET A 1 2.05 39.06 10.95
CA MET A 1 3.28 38.25 11.12
C MET A 1 3.07 37.33 12.30
N LEU A 2 2.72 36.06 12.06
CA LEU A 2 2.65 35.04 13.11
C LEU A 2 4.06 34.71 13.59
N ASN A 3 4.25 34.57 14.90
CA ASN A 3 5.57 34.43 15.52
C ASN A 3 6.14 33.05 15.18
N SER A 4 7.43 32.93 14.83
CA SER A 4 8.03 31.66 14.39
C SER A 4 7.90 30.54 15.43
N ALA A 5 7.80 30.88 16.71
CA ALA A 5 7.53 29.97 17.82
C ALA A 5 6.15 29.31 17.78
N GLU A 6 5.12 29.98 17.23
CA GLU A 6 3.74 29.45 17.15
C GLU A 6 3.60 28.35 16.10
N PHE A 7 4.55 28.25 15.16
CA PHE A 7 4.58 27.20 14.13
C PHE A 7 5.36 25.95 14.56
N ILE A 8 6.35 26.10 15.45
CA ILE A 8 7.26 25.02 15.84
C ILE A 8 6.55 23.96 16.68
N VAL A 9 5.76 24.36 17.67
CA VAL A 9 5.10 23.42 18.60
C VAL A 9 4.09 22.52 17.85
N PRO A 10 3.19 23.04 16.99
CA PRO A 10 2.30 22.21 16.19
C PRO A 10 3.04 21.33 15.17
N ALA A 11 4.14 21.82 14.57
CA ALA A 11 4.96 21.01 13.67
C ALA A 11 5.60 19.82 14.38
N VAL A 12 6.01 19.99 15.65
CA VAL A 12 6.52 18.90 16.50
C VAL A 12 5.42 17.89 16.84
N PHE A 13 4.22 18.35 17.21
CA PHE A 13 3.08 17.45 17.44
C PHE A 13 2.67 16.69 16.17
N LEU A 14 2.62 17.36 15.02
CA LEU A 14 2.36 16.74 13.73
C LEU A 14 3.44 15.70 13.40
N PHE A 15 4.70 16.01 13.66
CA PHE A 15 5.82 15.07 13.49
C PHE A 15 5.64 13.80 14.34
N PHE A 16 5.29 13.93 15.61
CA PHE A 16 5.01 12.77 16.48
C PHE A 16 3.74 12.01 16.06
N ALA A 17 2.68 12.70 15.66
CA ALA A 17 1.48 12.08 15.13
C ALA A 17 1.79 11.25 13.87
N VAL A 18 2.57 11.82 12.93
CA VAL A 18 3.04 11.15 11.72
C VAL A 18 3.90 9.93 12.04
N MET A 19 4.75 9.99 13.06
CA MET A 19 5.55 8.86 13.55
C MET A 19 4.69 7.72 14.16
N LEU A 20 3.50 8.02 14.68
CA LEU A 20 2.57 7.03 15.23
C LEU A 20 1.65 6.40 14.18
N LEU A 21 1.37 7.09 13.08
CA LEU A 21 0.45 6.63 12.03
C LEU A 21 0.76 5.21 11.49
N PRO A 22 2.02 4.83 11.20
CA PRO A 22 2.32 3.47 10.75
C PRO A 22 1.93 2.41 11.78
N ARG A 23 2.17 2.68 13.07
CA ARG A 23 1.84 1.78 14.18
C ARG A 23 0.34 1.57 14.31
N VAL A 24 -0.40 2.68 14.35
CA VAL A 24 -1.87 2.67 14.40
C VAL A 24 -2.44 1.94 13.18
N ARG A 25 -1.87 2.13 11.99
CA ARG A 25 -2.30 1.44 10.76
C ARG A 25 -2.11 -0.07 10.84
N VAL A 26 -0.95 -0.57 11.26
CA VAL A 26 -0.69 -2.01 11.43
C VAL A 26 -1.63 -2.59 12.48
N TRP A 27 -1.78 -1.91 13.61
CA TRP A 27 -2.70 -2.32 14.68
C TRP A 27 -4.16 -2.42 14.20
N LEU A 28 -4.64 -1.42 13.46
CA LEU A 28 -5.99 -1.46 12.88
C LEU A 28 -6.18 -2.61 11.87
N ARG A 29 -5.14 -2.93 11.08
CA ARG A 29 -5.17 -4.10 10.18
C ARG A 29 -5.27 -5.40 10.98
N LEU A 30 -4.48 -5.56 12.03
CA LEU A 30 -4.53 -6.73 12.91
C LEU A 30 -5.91 -6.87 13.59
N LYS A 31 -6.54 -5.78 14.03
CA LYS A 31 -7.91 -5.81 14.55
C LYS A 31 -8.97 -6.20 13.51
N SER A 32 -8.73 -5.90 12.24
CA SER A 32 -9.64 -6.28 11.15
C SER A 32 -9.46 -7.73 10.70
N LEU A 33 -8.36 -8.36 11.09
CA LEU A 33 -8.07 -9.75 10.79
C LEU A 33 -9.11 -10.66 11.47
N ARG A 34 -9.52 -11.72 10.76
CA ARG A 34 -10.36 -12.78 11.30
C ARG A 34 -9.63 -14.09 11.22
N PHE A 35 -9.69 -14.85 12.30
CA PHE A 35 -9.13 -16.19 12.43
C PHE A 35 -10.24 -17.21 12.25
N ARG A 36 -9.90 -18.35 11.65
CA ARG A 36 -10.79 -19.48 11.38
C ARG A 36 -9.98 -20.77 11.45
N LYS A 37 -10.65 -21.91 11.60
CA LYS A 37 -9.97 -23.21 11.52
C LYS A 37 -9.28 -23.35 10.16
N GLY A 38 -8.01 -23.77 10.21
CA GLY A 38 -7.21 -24.06 9.03
C GLY A 38 -7.60 -25.40 8.42
N GLY A 39 -6.94 -25.76 7.33
CA GLY A 39 -7.13 -27.05 6.70
C GLY A 39 -6.03 -27.36 5.70
N VAL A 40 -5.83 -28.63 5.41
CA VAL A 40 -4.83 -29.12 4.47
C VAL A 40 -5.51 -30.04 3.48
N SER A 41 -5.21 -29.84 2.19
CA SER A 41 -5.65 -30.73 1.10
C SER A 41 -4.43 -31.17 0.30
N PHE A 42 -4.34 -32.46 -0.01
CA PHE A 42 -3.15 -33.01 -0.69
C PHE A 42 -3.24 -32.83 -2.20
N LEU A 43 -2.08 -32.59 -2.79
CA LEU A 43 -1.89 -32.53 -4.23
C LEU A 43 -1.06 -33.75 -4.66
N GLU A 44 -1.36 -34.26 -5.85
CA GLU A 44 -0.46 -35.18 -6.51
C GLU A 44 0.87 -34.49 -6.83
N ARG A 45 1.97 -35.25 -6.77
CA ARG A 45 3.31 -34.71 -7.05
C ARG A 45 3.36 -34.12 -8.46
N GLY A 46 3.86 -32.89 -8.56
CA GLY A 46 3.95 -32.16 -9.84
C GLY A 46 2.66 -31.44 -10.25
N GLN A 47 1.53 -31.63 -9.55
CA GLN A 47 0.34 -30.80 -9.71
C GLN A 47 0.46 -29.49 -8.91
N GLY A 48 -0.14 -28.41 -9.41
CA GLY A 48 -0.09 -27.11 -8.76
C GLY A 48 -0.16 -25.94 -9.73
N ALA A 49 0.00 -24.72 -9.21
CA ALA A 49 -0.01 -23.53 -10.05
C ALA A 49 1.24 -23.49 -10.94
N ALA A 50 1.06 -23.45 -12.26
CA ALA A 50 2.16 -23.41 -13.23
C ALA A 50 3.16 -22.24 -12.99
N THR A 51 2.69 -21.14 -12.41
CA THR A 51 3.52 -19.98 -12.04
C THR A 51 4.49 -20.26 -10.89
N LEU A 52 4.20 -21.23 -10.03
CA LEU A 52 5.03 -21.61 -8.88
C LEU A 52 6.00 -22.74 -9.19
N ARG A 53 5.79 -23.46 -10.30
CA ARG A 53 6.62 -24.60 -10.70
C ARG A 53 8.13 -24.29 -10.70
N PRO A 54 8.63 -23.15 -11.23
CA PRO A 54 10.07 -22.84 -11.18
C PRO A 54 10.62 -22.70 -9.76
N ILE A 55 9.79 -22.27 -8.79
CA ILE A 55 10.19 -22.13 -7.39
C ILE A 55 10.37 -23.53 -6.78
N PHE A 56 9.37 -24.39 -6.95
CA PHE A 56 9.34 -25.72 -6.36
C PHE A 56 10.38 -26.67 -6.96
N GLU A 57 10.67 -26.60 -8.27
CA GLU A 57 11.71 -27.41 -8.91
C GLU A 57 13.13 -27.05 -8.44
N GLU A 58 13.39 -25.78 -8.11
CA GLU A 58 14.66 -25.36 -7.49
C GLU A 58 14.71 -25.76 -6.01
N ALA A 59 13.58 -25.65 -5.31
CA ALA A 59 13.51 -26.03 -3.90
C ALA A 59 13.72 -27.54 -3.70
N GLU A 60 13.11 -28.37 -4.54
CA GLU A 60 13.29 -29.82 -4.52
C GLU A 60 14.77 -30.19 -4.66
N ARG A 61 15.47 -29.65 -5.68
CA ARG A 61 16.91 -29.85 -5.85
C ARG A 61 17.73 -29.37 -4.64
N ALA A 62 17.36 -28.24 -4.06
CA ALA A 62 18.04 -27.70 -2.89
C ALA A 62 17.85 -28.56 -1.63
N MET A 63 16.65 -29.11 -1.43
CA MET A 63 16.33 -29.98 -0.29
C MET A 63 16.97 -31.36 -0.45
N GLU A 64 16.97 -31.94 -1.65
CA GLU A 64 17.67 -33.19 -1.96
C GLU A 64 19.17 -33.08 -1.71
N ALA A 65 19.78 -31.94 -2.06
CA ALA A 65 21.19 -31.66 -1.78
C ALA A 65 21.51 -31.60 -0.27
N LEU A 66 20.53 -31.30 0.58
CA LEU A 66 20.63 -31.34 2.04
C LEU A 66 20.25 -32.69 2.65
N GLY A 67 19.97 -33.72 1.83
CA GLY A 67 19.61 -35.06 2.30
C GLY A 67 18.14 -35.24 2.68
N PHE A 68 17.27 -34.30 2.28
CA PHE A 68 15.83 -34.45 2.45
C PHE A 68 15.21 -35.22 1.27
N GLU A 69 14.23 -36.07 1.57
CA GLU A 69 13.45 -36.79 0.57
C GLU A 69 12.04 -36.18 0.45
N TYR A 70 11.51 -36.10 -0.78
CA TYR A 70 10.14 -35.62 -1.00
C TYR A 70 9.13 -36.45 -0.18
N CYS A 71 8.27 -35.76 0.58
CA CYS A 71 7.21 -36.38 1.38
C CYS A 71 5.85 -36.20 0.71
N CYS A 72 5.39 -34.94 0.57
CA CYS A 72 4.09 -34.65 -0.03
C CYS A 72 3.98 -33.19 -0.51
N SER A 73 2.97 -32.92 -1.33
CA SER A 73 2.56 -31.59 -1.74
C SER A 73 1.15 -31.33 -1.23
N SER A 74 0.88 -30.12 -0.76
CA SER A 74 -0.42 -29.78 -0.20
C SER A 74 -0.83 -28.33 -0.48
N ILE A 75 -2.12 -28.06 -0.37
CA ILE A 75 -2.68 -26.71 -0.26
C ILE A 75 -3.11 -26.52 1.18
N VAL A 76 -2.45 -25.58 1.85
CA VAL A 76 -2.73 -25.17 3.23
C VAL A 76 -3.66 -23.96 3.21
N THR A 77 -4.81 -24.10 3.87
CA THR A 77 -5.73 -23.01 4.16
C THR A 77 -5.29 -22.31 5.44
N PRO A 78 -4.87 -21.03 5.39
CA PRO A 78 -4.35 -20.33 6.55
C PRO A 78 -5.39 -20.16 7.67
N LEU A 79 -4.89 -20.07 8.91
CA LEU A 79 -5.69 -19.79 10.10
C LEU A 79 -6.30 -18.39 10.13
N TRP A 80 -5.87 -17.48 9.25
CA TRP A 80 -6.38 -16.11 9.15
C TRP A 80 -6.81 -15.76 7.73
N THR A 81 -7.84 -14.92 7.65
CA THR A 81 -8.62 -14.65 6.44
C THR A 81 -7.96 -13.73 5.41
N SER A 82 -6.90 -13.01 5.77
CA SER A 82 -6.21 -12.10 4.84
C SER A 82 -5.32 -12.83 3.83
N GLU A 83 -5.11 -14.13 3.99
CA GLU A 83 -4.24 -14.92 3.12
C GLU A 83 -5.01 -15.99 2.36
N PRO A 84 -4.76 -16.14 1.05
CA PRO A 84 -5.35 -17.21 0.27
C PRO A 84 -4.72 -18.56 0.65
N PRO A 85 -5.36 -19.68 0.29
CA PRO A 85 -4.73 -20.99 0.34
C PRO A 85 -3.37 -21.00 -0.38
N LYS A 86 -2.37 -21.63 0.24
CA LYS A 86 -0.99 -21.66 -0.26
C LYS A 86 -0.59 -23.07 -0.62
N GLN A 87 0.07 -23.22 -1.77
CA GLN A 87 0.74 -24.47 -2.11
C GLN A 87 2.03 -24.59 -1.31
N VAL A 88 2.28 -25.78 -0.77
CA VAL A 88 3.43 -26.13 0.07
C VAL A 88 3.98 -27.49 -0.38
N MET A 89 5.29 -27.68 -0.27
CA MET A 89 5.95 -28.98 -0.41
C MET A 89 6.66 -29.34 0.90
N ALA A 90 6.40 -30.54 1.40
CA ALA A 90 7.08 -31.07 2.57
C ALA A 90 8.13 -32.12 2.15
N PHE A 91 9.29 -32.06 2.76
CA PHE A 91 10.37 -33.02 2.61
C PHE A 91 10.79 -33.56 3.98
N ALA A 92 11.26 -34.80 4.03
CA ALA A 92 11.65 -35.48 5.25
C ALA A 92 13.13 -35.85 5.23
N HIS A 93 13.86 -35.48 6.27
CA HIS A 93 15.23 -35.91 6.52
C HIS A 93 15.23 -37.04 7.54
N LYS A 94 15.30 -38.29 7.08
CA LYS A 94 15.14 -39.48 7.94
C LYS A 94 16.17 -39.59 9.06
N GLN A 95 17.45 -39.28 8.79
CA GLN A 95 18.53 -39.39 9.77
C GLN A 95 18.44 -38.31 10.86
N ALA A 96 18.34 -37.04 10.46
CA ALA A 96 18.16 -35.90 11.36
C ALA A 96 16.75 -35.80 11.97
N ARG A 97 15.79 -36.62 11.52
CA ARG A 97 14.41 -36.66 11.99
C ARG A 97 13.71 -35.29 11.93
N ALA A 98 13.90 -34.60 10.83
CA ALA A 98 13.34 -33.27 10.61
C ALA A 98 12.55 -33.21 9.29
N PHE A 99 11.69 -32.21 9.19
CA PHE A 99 10.96 -31.86 7.98
C PHE A 99 11.44 -30.51 7.44
N ALA A 100 11.43 -30.35 6.13
CA ALA A 100 11.56 -29.07 5.47
C ALA A 100 10.25 -28.76 4.76
N ILE A 101 9.61 -27.67 5.15
CA ILE A 101 8.34 -27.21 4.60
C ILE A 101 8.61 -26.00 3.72
N VAL A 102 8.50 -26.20 2.42
CA VAL A 102 8.85 -25.21 1.39
C VAL A 102 7.58 -24.54 0.88
N LEU A 103 7.62 -23.21 0.78
CA LEU A 103 6.55 -22.39 0.24
C LEU A 103 7.09 -21.20 -0.57
N PRO A 104 6.26 -20.55 -1.42
CA PRO A 104 6.64 -19.30 -2.06
C PRO A 104 6.94 -18.22 -1.01
N PRO A 105 7.98 -17.39 -1.21
CA PRO A 105 8.46 -16.52 -0.16
C PRO A 105 7.47 -15.40 0.14
N THR A 106 7.31 -15.11 1.42
CA THR A 106 6.49 -13.98 1.87
C THR A 106 7.16 -12.65 1.53
N ILE A 107 8.47 -12.56 1.73
CA ILE A 107 9.30 -11.39 1.43
C ILE A 107 10.54 -11.85 0.65
N PRO A 108 10.56 -11.71 -0.68
CA PRO A 108 11.69 -12.12 -1.49
C PRO A 108 12.96 -11.36 -1.12
N ASN A 109 14.06 -12.08 -0.91
CA ASN A 109 15.39 -11.50 -0.71
C ASN A 109 16.17 -11.33 -2.04
N GLY A 110 15.62 -11.81 -3.16
CA GLY A 110 16.23 -11.76 -4.49
C GLY A 110 17.32 -12.81 -4.74
N GLN A 111 17.61 -13.67 -3.75
CA GLN A 111 18.68 -14.67 -3.80
C GLN A 111 18.15 -16.11 -3.73
N VAL A 112 17.13 -16.37 -2.91
CA VAL A 112 16.50 -17.68 -2.75
C VAL A 112 15.04 -17.58 -3.24
N PRO A 113 14.60 -18.46 -4.16
CA PRO A 113 13.27 -18.34 -4.76
C PRO A 113 12.15 -18.90 -3.88
N PHE A 114 12.47 -19.53 -2.75
CA PHE A 114 11.54 -20.14 -1.81
C PHE A 114 11.83 -19.72 -0.37
N GLU A 115 10.84 -19.91 0.49
CA GLU A 115 10.95 -19.86 1.95
C GLU A 115 10.87 -21.30 2.46
N VAL A 116 11.69 -21.65 3.46
CA VAL A 116 11.69 -22.97 4.08
C VAL A 116 11.54 -22.86 5.59
N HIS A 117 10.64 -23.68 6.14
CA HIS A 117 10.47 -23.85 7.59
C HIS A 117 11.01 -25.23 7.92
N PHE A 118 12.09 -25.30 8.70
CA PHE A 118 12.56 -26.60 9.21
C PHE A 118 11.82 -26.91 10.49
N GLN A 119 11.30 -28.13 10.59
CA GLN A 119 10.46 -28.56 11.70
C GLN A 119 10.86 -29.91 12.24
N THR A 120 10.89 -30.03 13.56
CA THR A 120 11.15 -31.31 14.26
C THR A 120 10.09 -31.51 15.32
N LEU A 121 9.41 -32.65 15.27
CA LEU A 121 8.45 -33.10 16.28
C LEU A 121 9.18 -33.94 17.33
N PHE A 122 8.92 -33.68 18.61
CA PHE A 122 9.51 -34.37 19.74
C PHE A 122 8.50 -35.28 20.45
N ASP A 123 9.01 -36.24 21.21
CA ASP A 123 8.22 -37.21 21.98
C ASP A 123 7.40 -36.58 23.13
N ASP A 124 7.84 -35.42 23.62
CA ASP A 124 7.07 -34.56 24.54
C ASP A 124 5.87 -33.84 23.87
N GLY A 125 5.67 -34.05 22.57
CA GLY A 125 4.59 -33.46 21.79
C GLY A 125 4.84 -32.02 21.33
N THR A 126 6.02 -31.44 21.63
CA THR A 126 6.42 -30.13 21.15
C THR A 126 6.96 -30.19 19.73
N VAL A 127 6.82 -29.08 18.99
CA VAL A 127 7.41 -28.90 17.67
C VAL A 127 8.36 -27.72 17.73
N LEU A 128 9.60 -27.92 17.31
CA LEU A 128 10.51 -26.82 17.02
C LEU A 128 10.40 -26.48 15.55
N SER A 129 10.12 -25.22 15.22
CA SER A 129 10.12 -24.68 13.86
C SER A 129 11.11 -23.54 13.78
N THR A 130 12.08 -23.65 12.87
CA THR A 130 12.99 -22.54 12.56
C THR A 130 12.60 -21.88 11.24
N VAL A 131 12.64 -20.56 11.24
CA VAL A 131 12.40 -19.71 10.07
C VAL A 131 13.53 -18.70 9.91
N ASP A 132 13.55 -17.98 8.78
CA ASP A 132 14.59 -17.00 8.49
C ASP A 132 14.00 -15.63 8.13
N GLY A 133 14.04 -14.71 9.08
CA GLY A 133 13.63 -13.32 8.93
C GLY A 133 12.12 -13.12 8.75
N ILE A 134 11.28 -14.11 9.04
CA ILE A 134 9.83 -14.06 8.76
C ILE A 134 8.95 -14.37 9.96
N SER A 135 9.50 -14.59 11.17
CA SER A 135 8.71 -14.91 12.37
C SER A 135 7.64 -13.85 12.68
N GLN A 136 7.96 -12.58 12.47
CA GLN A 136 7.01 -11.47 12.66
C GLN A 136 5.82 -11.51 11.70
N SER A 137 5.89 -12.29 10.62
CA SER A 137 4.78 -12.49 9.67
C SER A 137 3.83 -13.62 10.06
N ILE A 138 4.11 -14.33 11.17
CA ILE A 138 3.32 -15.44 11.70
C ILE A 138 2.57 -14.96 12.96
N PRO A 139 1.31 -14.50 12.83
CA PRO A 139 0.59 -13.87 13.95
C PRO A 139 -0.01 -14.86 14.96
N ALA A 140 -0.01 -16.16 14.65
CA ALA A 140 -0.71 -17.18 15.42
C ALA A 140 0.00 -18.53 15.36
N TYR A 141 0.24 -19.11 16.53
CA TYR A 141 0.75 -20.46 16.74
C TYR A 141 0.45 -20.90 18.19
N PRO A 142 0.31 -22.22 18.46
CA PRO A 142 0.00 -22.77 19.79
C PRO A 142 1.24 -22.80 20.69
N ASP A 143 1.07 -23.03 22.00
CA ASP A 143 2.18 -23.01 22.97
C ASP A 143 3.20 -24.13 22.77
N TRP A 144 2.74 -25.29 22.29
CA TRP A 144 3.60 -26.44 21.98
C TRP A 144 4.44 -26.23 20.71
N PHE A 145 4.13 -25.22 19.90
CA PHE A 145 4.88 -24.86 18.71
C PHE A 145 5.90 -23.77 19.04
N LYS A 146 7.17 -24.16 19.13
CA LYS A 146 8.29 -23.27 19.42
C LYS A 146 8.84 -22.73 18.10
N LEU A 147 8.70 -21.43 17.90
CA LEU A 147 9.18 -20.73 16.70
C LEU A 147 10.50 -20.03 17.02
N GLU A 148 11.55 -20.35 16.26
CA GLU A 148 12.86 -19.72 16.31
C GLU A 148 13.16 -19.01 14.99
N ASP A 149 13.81 -17.85 15.05
CA ASP A 149 14.17 -17.05 13.88
C ASP A 149 15.61 -16.56 14.02
N HIS A 150 16.51 -17.17 13.25
CA HIS A 150 17.93 -16.89 13.35
C HIS A 150 18.39 -15.73 12.44
N GLY A 151 17.58 -15.34 11.45
CA GLY A 151 17.88 -14.21 10.55
C GLY A 151 19.24 -14.29 9.86
N VAL A 152 19.62 -15.50 9.42
CA VAL A 152 20.91 -15.83 8.80
C VAL A 152 20.95 -15.53 7.31
N GLY A 153 19.80 -15.39 6.65
CA GLY A 153 19.68 -15.02 5.23
C GLY A 153 20.05 -16.12 4.23
N ASP A 154 20.29 -17.34 4.67
CA ASP A 154 20.69 -18.49 3.85
C ASP A 154 20.10 -19.79 4.43
N TYR A 155 19.42 -20.57 3.59
CA TYR A 155 18.68 -21.76 4.02
C TYR A 155 19.59 -22.91 4.51
N ILE A 156 20.85 -22.96 4.08
CA ILE A 156 21.83 -23.95 4.55
C ILE A 156 22.25 -23.60 5.97
N LYS A 157 22.57 -22.32 6.22
CA LYS A 157 22.87 -21.84 7.58
C LYS A 157 21.67 -21.96 8.51
N GLN A 158 20.46 -21.76 7.99
CA GLN A 158 19.22 -21.96 8.75
C GLN A 158 19.07 -23.43 9.14
N TRP A 159 19.39 -24.36 8.22
CA TRP A 159 19.38 -25.80 8.52
C TRP A 159 20.40 -26.17 9.60
N GLU A 160 21.63 -25.66 9.51
CA GLU A 160 22.67 -25.85 10.54
C GLU A 160 22.20 -25.35 11.92
N ALA A 161 21.60 -24.15 11.97
CA ALA A 161 21.04 -23.59 13.19
C ALA A 161 19.89 -24.45 13.75
N HIS A 162 19.02 -24.97 12.88
CA HIS A 162 17.94 -25.88 13.28
C HIS A 162 18.47 -27.16 13.91
N GLN A 163 19.53 -27.76 13.35
CA GLN A 163 20.15 -28.94 13.92
C GLN A 163 20.74 -28.64 15.31
N GLN A 164 21.43 -27.51 15.48
CA GLN A 164 21.97 -27.08 16.78
C GLN A 164 20.86 -26.88 17.82
N SER A 165 19.75 -26.22 17.45
CA SER A 165 18.61 -26.05 18.35
C SER A 165 17.93 -27.38 18.71
N CYS A 166 17.90 -28.35 17.78
CA CYS A 166 17.39 -29.69 18.06
C CYS A 166 18.30 -30.46 19.03
N GLU A 167 19.63 -30.38 18.85
CA GLU A 167 20.62 -31.03 19.71
C GLU A 167 20.63 -30.47 21.13
N ALA A 168 20.30 -29.17 21.29
CA ALA A 168 20.20 -28.52 22.59
C ALA A 168 18.97 -28.94 23.40
N LYS A 169 18.01 -29.66 22.80
CA LYS A 169 16.77 -30.06 23.45
C LYS A 169 16.91 -31.45 24.09
N GLU A 170 16.42 -31.61 25.32
CA GLU A 170 16.48 -32.90 26.04
C GLU A 170 15.52 -33.95 25.46
N SER A 171 14.37 -33.50 24.94
CA SER A 171 13.34 -34.36 24.35
C SER A 171 13.82 -35.06 23.09
N ARG A 172 13.34 -36.27 22.83
CA ARG A 172 13.81 -37.08 21.69
C ARG A 172 13.03 -36.73 20.41
N PRO A 173 13.71 -36.48 19.27
CA PRO A 173 13.02 -36.25 18.01
C PRO A 173 12.35 -37.54 17.50
N LEU A 174 11.09 -37.42 17.06
CA LEU A 174 10.29 -38.49 16.47
C LEU A 174 10.65 -38.70 14.99
N PRO A 175 10.42 -39.91 14.42
CA PRO A 175 10.76 -40.18 13.03
C PRO A 175 10.09 -39.20 12.04
N ALA A 176 10.82 -38.77 11.00
CA ALA A 176 10.27 -37.94 9.94
C ALA A 176 9.42 -38.79 8.95
N SER A 177 8.25 -39.24 9.40
CA SER A 177 7.28 -40.01 8.61
C SER A 177 6.14 -39.13 8.10
N LEU A 178 5.46 -39.58 7.04
CA LEU A 178 4.25 -38.91 6.56
C LEU A 178 3.19 -38.84 7.68
N GLU A 179 3.02 -39.89 8.46
CA GLU A 179 2.09 -39.92 9.60
C GLU A 179 2.36 -38.80 10.61
N ASN A 180 3.62 -38.64 11.04
CA ASN A 180 4.00 -37.59 11.98
C ASN A 180 3.86 -36.18 11.39
N TYR A 181 4.13 -36.02 10.09
CA TYR A 181 3.88 -34.76 9.39
C TYR A 181 2.38 -34.42 9.37
N LEU A 182 1.52 -35.39 9.03
CA LEU A 182 0.07 -35.21 9.01
C LEU A 182 -0.50 -34.89 10.39
N GLU A 183 0.03 -35.52 11.44
CA GLU A 183 -0.38 -35.26 12.81
C GLU A 183 0.00 -33.84 13.24
N MET A 184 1.23 -33.41 12.95
CA MET A 184 1.68 -32.05 13.23
C MET A 184 0.80 -30.99 12.56
N GLU A 185 0.51 -31.15 11.26
CA GLU A 185 -0.37 -30.23 10.51
C GLU A 185 -1.80 -30.22 11.04
N ARG A 186 -2.35 -31.40 11.37
CA ARG A 186 -3.69 -31.54 11.95
C ARG A 186 -3.77 -30.82 13.30
N ARG A 187 -2.83 -31.10 14.20
CA ARG A 187 -2.75 -30.48 15.53
C ARG A 187 -2.61 -28.97 15.41
N PHE A 188 -1.73 -28.49 14.53
CA PHE A 188 -1.57 -27.06 14.28
C PHE A 188 -2.90 -26.43 13.84
N GLY A 189 -3.61 -27.05 12.89
CA GLY A 189 -4.91 -26.57 12.42
C GLY A 189 -6.01 -26.58 13.49
N SER A 190 -6.05 -27.59 14.36
CA SER A 190 -7.14 -27.80 15.33
C SER A 190 -6.92 -27.15 16.69
N GLU A 191 -5.67 -27.09 17.18
CA GLU A 191 -5.33 -26.65 18.54
C GLU A 191 -4.97 -25.17 18.62
N THR A 192 -4.47 -24.54 17.53
CA THR A 192 -3.98 -23.15 17.58
C THR A 192 -5.02 -22.15 18.08
N ILE A 193 -6.25 -22.21 17.57
CA ILE A 193 -7.31 -21.28 17.97
C ILE A 193 -7.72 -21.49 19.43
N PRO A 194 -8.07 -22.73 19.88
CA PRO A 194 -8.34 -23.00 21.28
C PRO A 194 -7.24 -22.53 22.24
N ASP A 195 -5.96 -22.79 21.91
CA ASP A 195 -4.82 -22.38 22.74
C ASP A 195 -4.71 -20.85 22.85
N MET A 196 -4.87 -20.14 21.74
CA MET A 196 -4.83 -18.68 21.74
C MET A 196 -6.04 -18.06 22.45
N GLU A 197 -7.21 -18.70 22.35
CA GLU A 197 -8.40 -18.28 23.09
C GLU A 197 -8.22 -18.48 24.60
N ALA A 198 -7.69 -19.63 25.03
CA ALA A 198 -7.39 -19.91 26.44
C ALA A 198 -6.37 -18.92 27.04
N ARG A 199 -5.41 -18.45 26.23
CA ARG A 199 -4.45 -17.40 26.62
C ARG A 199 -5.02 -15.97 26.63
N GLY A 200 -6.25 -15.76 26.14
CA GLY A 200 -6.84 -14.43 25.99
C GLY A 200 -6.27 -13.61 24.82
N ASP A 201 -5.59 -14.26 23.87
CA ASP A 201 -5.08 -13.63 22.66
C ASP A 201 -6.18 -13.44 21.60
N LEU A 202 -7.12 -14.37 21.56
CA LEU A 202 -8.27 -14.36 20.66
C LEU A 202 -9.59 -14.28 21.44
N ILE A 203 -10.58 -13.63 20.82
CA ILE A 203 -11.98 -13.62 21.26
C ILE A 203 -12.89 -13.84 20.06
N HIS A 204 -14.09 -14.34 20.29
CA HIS A 204 -15.09 -14.53 19.23
C HIS A 204 -15.35 -13.23 18.45
N ALA A 205 -15.43 -13.37 17.14
CA ALA A 205 -15.82 -12.30 16.22
C ALA A 205 -17.34 -12.27 16.03
N ASP A 206 -17.81 -11.27 15.29
CA ASP A 206 -19.25 -11.07 15.01
C ASP A 206 -19.85 -12.21 14.17
N GLU A 207 -19.04 -12.87 13.33
CA GLU A 207 -19.48 -14.00 12.51
C GLU A 207 -19.26 -15.35 13.20
N PRO A 208 -20.17 -16.33 13.01
CA PRO A 208 -20.00 -17.68 13.53
C PRO A 208 -18.67 -18.32 13.10
N PHE A 209 -18.05 -19.06 14.01
CA PHE A 209 -16.78 -19.79 13.77
C PHE A 209 -15.62 -18.89 13.31
N GLN A 210 -15.65 -17.61 13.70
CA GLN A 210 -14.54 -16.69 13.52
C GLN A 210 -14.09 -16.10 14.85
N TRP A 211 -12.80 -15.81 14.93
CA TRP A 211 -12.16 -15.15 16.07
C TRP A 211 -11.43 -13.89 15.61
N ARG A 212 -11.13 -13.00 16.54
CA ARG A 212 -10.34 -11.78 16.33
C ARG A 212 -9.36 -11.59 17.47
N LEU A 213 -8.27 -10.89 17.18
CA LEU A 213 -7.28 -10.52 18.20
C LEU A 213 -7.91 -9.59 19.25
N THR A 214 -7.48 -9.76 20.50
CA THR A 214 -7.71 -8.78 21.56
C THR A 214 -6.94 -7.50 21.28
N PHE A 215 -7.33 -6.39 21.96
CA PHE A 215 -6.66 -5.10 21.80
C PHE A 215 -5.16 -5.21 22.11
N SER A 216 -4.84 -5.81 23.25
CA SER A 216 -3.48 -5.98 23.77
C SER A 216 -2.63 -6.82 22.84
N LYS A 217 -3.15 -7.98 22.39
CA LYS A 217 -2.41 -8.85 21.47
C LYS A 217 -2.20 -8.20 20.12
N ALA A 218 -3.22 -7.55 19.54
CA ALA A 218 -3.07 -6.82 18.28
C ALA A 218 -2.02 -5.69 18.41
N TRP A 219 -1.96 -5.01 19.55
CA TRP A 219 -0.98 -3.96 19.79
C TRP A 219 0.45 -4.52 19.93
N ALA A 220 0.62 -5.57 20.73
CA ALA A 220 1.90 -6.25 20.89
C ALA A 220 2.45 -6.77 19.55
N LEU A 221 1.61 -7.45 18.77
CA LEU A 221 1.96 -7.92 17.42
C LEU A 221 2.33 -6.76 16.49
N SER A 222 1.62 -5.62 16.55
CA SER A 222 1.96 -4.45 15.72
C SER A 222 3.36 -3.92 16.00
N MET A 223 3.79 -3.94 17.27
CA MET A 223 5.14 -3.53 17.67
C MET A 223 6.18 -4.54 17.20
N GLN A 224 5.89 -5.83 17.32
CA GLN A 224 6.76 -6.91 16.84
C GLN A 224 6.96 -6.85 15.32
N MET A 225 5.88 -6.66 14.55
CA MET A 225 5.94 -6.56 13.08
C MET A 225 6.82 -5.40 12.62
N ILE A 226 6.68 -4.22 13.22
CA ILE A 226 7.46 -3.04 12.85
C ILE A 226 8.93 -3.22 13.20
N LYS A 227 9.23 -3.78 14.38
CA LYS A 227 10.61 -4.08 14.78
C LYS A 227 11.22 -5.16 13.87
N GLY A 228 10.46 -6.19 13.53
CA GLY A 228 10.88 -7.25 12.62
C GLY A 228 11.20 -6.70 11.22
N GLU A 229 10.35 -5.83 10.66
CA GLU A 229 10.62 -5.18 9.37
C GLU A 229 11.91 -4.35 9.40
N GLN A 230 12.17 -3.61 10.48
CA GLN A 230 13.43 -2.86 10.66
C GLN A 230 14.66 -3.79 10.72
N ASN A 231 14.55 -4.89 11.46
CA ASN A 231 15.61 -5.89 11.58
C ASN A 231 15.91 -6.56 10.23
N MET A 232 14.88 -6.94 9.48
CA MET A 232 15.02 -7.49 8.12
C MET A 232 15.72 -6.50 7.19
N MET A 233 15.35 -5.21 7.23
CA MET A 233 16.01 -4.18 6.42
C MET A 233 17.50 -4.06 6.77
N ALA A 234 17.84 -4.13 8.06
CA ALA A 234 19.23 -4.10 8.52
C ALA A 234 20.01 -5.37 8.13
N GLN A 235 19.37 -6.55 8.14
CA GLN A 235 19.97 -7.81 7.71
C GLN A 235 20.19 -7.86 6.20
N ALA A 236 19.22 -7.42 5.40
CA ALA A 236 19.33 -7.37 3.94
C ALA A 236 20.51 -6.51 3.46
N GLN A 237 20.94 -5.52 4.26
CA GLN A 237 22.13 -4.70 3.97
C GLN A 237 23.46 -5.39 4.33
N LYS A 238 23.43 -6.41 5.19
CA LYS A 238 24.63 -7.11 5.70
C LYS A 238 24.97 -8.39 4.93
N VAL A 239 24.03 -8.96 4.18
CA VAL A 239 24.28 -10.17 3.40
C VAL A 239 25.26 -9.85 2.25
N ALA A 240 26.36 -10.60 2.20
CA ALA A 240 27.41 -10.47 1.19
C ALA A 240 26.88 -10.70 -0.25
N ALA A 241 27.69 -10.31 -1.24
CA ALA A 241 27.35 -10.36 -2.66
C ALA A 241 26.75 -11.71 -3.09
N PRO A 242 25.72 -11.70 -3.95
CA PRO A 242 24.95 -12.90 -4.29
C PRO A 242 25.81 -13.95 -4.98
N GLN A 243 25.90 -15.14 -4.39
CA GLN A 243 26.29 -16.34 -5.13
C GLN A 243 25.04 -16.86 -5.84
N THR A 244 24.95 -16.71 -7.16
CA THR A 244 23.78 -17.21 -7.91
C THR A 244 23.75 -18.73 -7.92
N ARG A 245 23.09 -19.32 -6.91
CA ARG A 245 22.80 -20.76 -6.81
C ARG A 245 21.56 -21.18 -7.59
N PHE A 246 20.67 -20.23 -7.91
CA PHE A 246 19.34 -20.49 -8.46
C PHE A 246 19.12 -19.80 -9.80
N SER A 247 18.25 -20.39 -10.63
CA SER A 247 17.91 -19.84 -11.94
C SER A 247 17.18 -18.49 -11.84
N GLY A 248 17.45 -17.61 -12.80
CA GLY A 248 16.78 -16.30 -12.89
C GLY A 248 15.27 -16.40 -13.03
N ASN A 249 14.76 -17.49 -13.61
CA ASN A 249 13.33 -17.75 -13.77
C ASN A 249 12.65 -18.02 -12.42
N ALA A 250 13.26 -18.82 -11.55
CA ALA A 250 12.72 -19.11 -10.23
C ALA A 250 12.70 -17.86 -9.34
N LEU A 251 13.77 -17.07 -9.35
CA LEU A 251 13.83 -15.81 -8.60
C LEU A 251 12.77 -14.81 -9.06
N MET A 252 12.50 -14.74 -10.37
CA MET A 252 11.45 -13.88 -10.89
C MET A 252 10.05 -14.40 -10.55
N ALA A 253 9.84 -15.72 -10.60
CA ALA A 253 8.58 -16.33 -10.16
C ALA A 253 8.30 -16.03 -8.68
N ALA A 254 9.32 -16.05 -7.83
CA ALA A 254 9.24 -15.72 -6.41
C ALA A 254 8.79 -14.27 -6.17
N GLU A 255 9.40 -13.30 -6.86
CA GLU A 255 9.01 -11.88 -6.80
C GLU A 255 7.54 -11.66 -7.24
N ILE A 256 7.12 -12.31 -8.32
CA ILE A 256 5.74 -12.19 -8.82
C ILE A 256 4.74 -12.86 -7.87
N ALA A 257 5.06 -14.03 -7.31
CA ALA A 257 4.20 -14.73 -6.35
C ALA A 257 4.00 -13.89 -5.08
N ALA A 258 5.07 -13.28 -4.56
CA ALA A 258 5.00 -12.36 -3.43
C ALA A 258 4.18 -11.11 -3.77
N TYR A 259 4.35 -10.53 -4.96
CA TYR A 259 3.55 -9.39 -5.42
C TYR A 259 2.06 -9.71 -5.43
N ASP A 260 1.66 -10.83 -6.04
CA ASP A 260 0.26 -11.25 -6.14
C ASP A 260 -0.34 -11.52 -4.75
N ARG A 261 0.44 -12.10 -3.83
CA ARG A 261 0.05 -12.27 -2.43
C ARG A 261 -0.22 -10.92 -1.77
N HIS A 262 0.67 -9.94 -1.94
CA HIS A 262 0.50 -8.60 -1.38
C HIS A 262 -0.71 -7.84 -1.96
N GLN A 263 -0.99 -7.97 -3.26
CA GLN A 263 -2.18 -7.36 -3.86
C GLN A 263 -3.47 -7.90 -3.22
N ARG A 264 -3.59 -9.22 -3.11
CA ARG A 264 -4.77 -9.86 -2.50
C ARG A 264 -4.94 -9.47 -1.04
N ALA A 265 -3.84 -9.37 -0.29
CA ALA A 265 -3.88 -8.90 1.09
C ALA A 265 -4.37 -7.43 1.17
N GLU A 266 -3.89 -6.55 0.31
CA GLU A 266 -4.36 -5.16 0.23
C GLU A 266 -5.84 -5.07 -0.17
N GLU A 267 -6.31 -5.87 -1.13
CA GLU A 267 -7.72 -6.00 -1.50
C GLU A 267 -8.58 -6.45 -0.31
N PHE A 268 -8.11 -7.45 0.45
CA PHE A 268 -8.79 -7.91 1.66
C PHE A 268 -8.92 -6.78 2.70
N PHE A 269 -7.82 -6.11 3.05
CA PHE A 269 -7.83 -5.06 4.08
C PHE A 269 -8.60 -3.80 3.63
N SER A 270 -8.65 -3.54 2.33
CA SER A 270 -9.36 -2.38 1.78
C SER A 270 -10.87 -2.60 1.64
N SER A 271 -11.30 -3.85 1.41
CA SER A 271 -12.72 -4.24 1.37
C SER A 271 -13.40 -4.19 2.75
N LYS A 272 -12.66 -4.45 3.84
CA LYS A 272 -13.19 -4.38 5.21
C LYS A 272 -13.56 -2.93 5.57
N SER A 273 -14.86 -2.65 5.61
CA SER A 273 -15.44 -1.32 5.89
C SER A 273 -15.23 -0.82 7.35
N GLN A 274 -14.75 -1.69 8.24
CA GLN A 274 -14.71 -1.39 9.67
C GLN A 274 -13.74 -0.22 9.98
N GLY A 275 -14.31 0.84 10.56
CA GLY A 275 -13.57 2.01 11.05
C GLY A 275 -13.37 3.15 10.03
N LYS A 276 -13.94 3.09 8.81
CA LYS A 276 -13.84 4.20 7.84
C LYS A 276 -14.43 5.50 8.39
N ILE A 277 -15.63 5.42 8.97
CA ILE A 277 -16.33 6.57 9.59
C ILE A 277 -15.53 7.10 10.78
N GLY A 278 -15.04 6.23 11.67
CA GLY A 278 -14.23 6.64 12.82
C GLY A 278 -12.94 7.36 12.42
N ARG A 279 -12.24 6.87 11.38
CA ARG A 279 -11.04 7.54 10.84
C ARG A 279 -11.38 8.89 10.21
N PHE A 280 -12.47 8.96 9.46
CA PHE A 280 -12.96 10.21 8.87
C PHE A 280 -13.24 11.25 9.95
N ILE A 281 -14.04 10.91 10.96
CA ILE A 281 -14.39 11.80 12.09
C ILE A 281 -13.13 12.25 12.83
N LEU A 282 -12.24 11.32 13.16
CA LEU A 282 -10.99 11.65 13.86
C LEU A 282 -10.12 12.60 13.03
N SER A 283 -10.00 12.36 11.72
CA SER A 283 -9.22 13.22 10.82
C SER A 283 -9.85 14.61 10.66
N ALA A 284 -11.18 14.70 10.57
CA ALA A 284 -11.92 15.95 10.49
C ALA A 284 -11.79 16.76 11.78
N ALA A 285 -11.90 16.11 12.95
CA ALA A 285 -11.71 16.77 14.25
C ALA A 285 -10.28 17.32 14.39
N ALA A 286 -9.27 16.53 14.00
CA ALA A 286 -7.87 16.99 14.01
C ALA A 286 -7.64 18.16 13.03
N PHE A 287 -8.30 18.13 11.87
CA PHE A 287 -8.25 19.21 10.89
C PHE A 287 -8.85 20.51 11.46
N VAL A 288 -10.05 20.45 12.04
CA VAL A 288 -10.69 21.62 12.66
C VAL A 288 -9.84 22.17 13.79
N ALA A 289 -9.31 21.30 14.67
CA ALA A 289 -8.43 21.74 15.74
C ALA A 289 -7.18 22.47 15.22
N ALA A 290 -6.55 21.97 14.16
CA ALA A 290 -5.37 22.56 13.55
C ALA A 290 -5.66 23.93 12.91
N PHE A 291 -6.75 24.08 12.17
CA PHE A 291 -7.09 25.35 11.51
C PHE A 291 -7.75 26.37 12.46
N THR A 292 -8.40 25.90 13.53
CA THR A 292 -8.88 26.79 14.61
C THR A 292 -7.70 27.48 15.30
N TRP A 293 -6.57 26.76 15.45
CA TRP A 293 -5.34 27.33 16.00
C TRP A 293 -4.73 28.42 15.11
N LEU A 294 -4.80 28.26 13.79
CA LEU A 294 -4.23 29.22 12.84
C LEU A 294 -5.12 30.45 12.63
N TRP A 295 -6.44 30.25 12.63
CA TRP A 295 -7.43 31.27 12.31
C TRP A 295 -8.49 31.36 13.41
N SER A 296 -9.75 31.02 13.11
CA SER A 296 -10.85 30.94 14.07
C SER A 296 -11.61 29.64 13.88
N PHE A 297 -12.42 29.26 14.87
CA PHE A 297 -13.23 28.05 14.80
C PHE A 297 -14.24 28.09 13.65
N GLU A 298 -14.87 29.25 13.43
CA GLU A 298 -15.83 29.47 12.35
C GLU A 298 -15.16 29.31 10.98
N ASN A 299 -13.99 29.92 10.79
CA ASN A 299 -13.23 29.82 9.55
C ASN A 299 -12.72 28.39 9.30
N ALA A 300 -12.34 27.67 10.36
CA ALA A 300 -11.95 26.27 10.27
C ALA A 300 -13.13 25.37 9.85
N LEU A 301 -14.35 25.64 10.35
CA LEU A 301 -15.56 24.92 9.94
C LEU A 301 -15.95 25.25 8.49
N LEU A 302 -15.85 26.50 8.07
CA LEU A 302 -16.11 26.88 6.67
C LEU A 302 -15.09 26.25 5.72
N LEU A 303 -13.80 26.26 6.09
CA LEU A 303 -12.77 25.57 5.33
C LEU A 303 -13.05 24.07 5.24
N LEU A 304 -13.41 23.44 6.37
CA LEU A 304 -13.79 22.03 6.39
C LEU A 304 -14.95 21.76 5.44
N LEU A 305 -15.98 22.61 5.42
CA LEU A 305 -17.13 22.47 4.52
C LEU A 305 -16.72 22.55 3.05
N VAL A 306 -15.91 23.54 2.67
CA VAL A 306 -15.46 23.72 1.29
C VAL A 306 -14.63 22.52 0.83
N ILE A 307 -13.67 22.09 1.64
CA ILE A 307 -12.84 20.91 1.33
C ILE A 307 -13.69 19.64 1.33
N PHE A 308 -14.64 19.49 2.25
CA PHE A 308 -15.53 18.33 2.28
C PHE A 308 -16.34 18.21 0.99
N ILE A 309 -16.90 19.32 0.49
CA ILE A 309 -17.64 19.34 -0.78
C ILE A 309 -16.73 19.05 -1.98
N HIS A 310 -15.50 19.52 -1.94
CA HIS A 310 -14.49 19.17 -2.93
C HIS A 310 -14.19 17.66 -2.91
N GLU A 311 -13.85 17.09 -1.76
CA GLU A 311 -13.49 15.67 -1.65
C GLU A 311 -14.67 14.73 -1.92
N ILE A 312 -15.89 15.08 -1.50
CA ILE A 312 -17.07 14.26 -1.79
C ILE A 312 -17.34 14.24 -3.29
N GLY A 313 -17.01 15.31 -4.01
CA GLY A 313 -17.05 15.37 -5.46
C GLY A 313 -16.17 14.30 -6.12
N HIS A 314 -14.90 14.19 -5.70
CA HIS A 314 -14.03 13.09 -6.12
C HIS A 314 -14.61 11.72 -5.75
N TYR A 315 -15.09 11.57 -4.51
CA TYR A 315 -15.62 10.31 -4.00
C TYR A 315 -16.83 9.82 -4.80
N LEU A 316 -17.74 10.73 -5.15
CA LEU A 316 -18.92 10.44 -5.97
C LEU A 316 -18.53 10.10 -7.40
N ALA A 317 -17.64 10.89 -8.02
CA ALA A 317 -17.14 10.61 -9.38
C ALA A 317 -16.44 9.24 -9.46
N MET A 318 -15.61 8.91 -8.47
CA MET A 318 -15.00 7.58 -8.33
C MET A 318 -16.07 6.47 -8.27
N GLY A 319 -17.18 6.71 -7.56
CA GLY A 319 -18.31 5.77 -7.50
C GLY A 319 -18.97 5.54 -8.84
N LEU A 320 -19.25 6.61 -9.58
CA LEU A 320 -19.87 6.56 -10.90
C LEU A 320 -19.03 5.75 -11.90
N PHE A 321 -17.69 5.79 -11.79
CA PHE A 321 -16.79 5.06 -12.67
C PHE A 321 -16.33 3.71 -12.11
N GLY A 322 -16.90 3.22 -11.00
CA GLY A 322 -16.63 1.89 -10.46
C GLY A 322 -15.28 1.74 -9.75
N TYR A 323 -14.70 2.82 -9.24
CA TYR A 323 -13.51 2.74 -8.38
C TYR A 323 -13.85 2.03 -7.07
N LYS A 324 -12.98 1.11 -6.66
CA LYS A 324 -13.11 0.36 -5.41
C LYS A 324 -12.33 1.04 -4.29
N ASN A 325 -12.63 0.66 -3.06
CA ASN A 325 -11.89 1.06 -1.87
C ASN A 325 -11.82 2.57 -1.62
N ARG A 326 -12.88 3.28 -2.00
CA ARG A 326 -13.01 4.72 -1.87
C ARG A 326 -12.96 5.15 -0.39
N GLN A 327 -12.11 6.13 -0.06
CA GLN A 327 -11.94 6.68 1.28
C GLN A 327 -11.59 8.17 1.20
N VAL A 328 -12.09 8.94 2.16
CA VAL A 328 -11.74 10.36 2.36
C VAL A 328 -11.11 10.49 3.74
N PHE A 329 -10.02 11.25 3.84
CA PHE A 329 -9.45 11.63 5.13
C PHE A 329 -8.88 13.03 5.05
N PHE A 330 -8.96 13.77 6.17
CA PHE A 330 -8.38 15.10 6.28
C PHE A 330 -6.95 15.03 6.78
N VAL A 331 -6.11 15.92 6.28
CA VAL A 331 -4.71 16.07 6.68
C VAL A 331 -4.57 17.44 7.34
N PRO A 332 -4.34 17.50 8.67
CA PRO A 332 -4.13 18.75 9.39
C PRO A 332 -3.07 19.63 8.71
N PHE A 333 -3.34 20.94 8.65
CA PHE A 333 -2.48 21.97 8.03
C PHE A 333 -2.26 21.87 6.51
N LEU A 334 -2.82 20.86 5.83
CA LEU A 334 -2.61 20.68 4.39
C LEU A 334 -3.92 20.69 3.59
N GLY A 335 -4.92 19.91 4.01
CA GLY A 335 -6.16 19.77 3.26
C GLY A 335 -6.83 18.43 3.51
N ALA A 336 -7.23 17.75 2.45
CA ALA A 336 -7.75 16.39 2.50
C ALA A 336 -7.25 15.57 1.33
N ALA A 337 -7.53 14.27 1.37
CA ALA A 337 -7.24 13.39 0.26
C ALA A 337 -8.33 12.33 0.11
N THR A 338 -8.83 12.20 -1.11
CA THR A 338 -9.67 11.09 -1.55
C THR A 338 -8.83 10.03 -2.26
N MET A 339 -8.93 8.80 -1.78
CA MET A 339 -8.27 7.63 -2.38
C MET A 339 -9.31 6.69 -2.98
N GLY A 340 -8.97 6.08 -4.10
CA GLY A 340 -9.72 4.99 -4.73
C GLY A 340 -8.82 4.25 -5.72
N ALA A 341 -9.15 3.00 -6.02
CA ALA A 341 -8.37 2.17 -6.93
C ALA A 341 -9.24 1.64 -8.08
N LYS A 342 -8.70 1.75 -9.29
CA LYS A 342 -9.23 1.16 -10.51
C LYS A 342 -8.06 0.94 -11.48
N ASP A 343 -7.83 -0.30 -11.88
CA ASP A 343 -6.64 -0.66 -12.66
C ASP A 343 -6.79 -0.38 -14.17
N ASP A 344 -8.03 -0.34 -14.66
CA ASP A 344 -8.41 -0.15 -16.06
C ASP A 344 -9.04 1.23 -16.33
N ALA A 345 -8.81 2.21 -15.45
CA ALA A 345 -9.39 3.54 -15.59
C ALA A 345 -8.93 4.22 -16.90
N THR A 346 -9.88 4.66 -17.72
CA THR A 346 -9.56 5.44 -18.93
C THR A 346 -9.11 6.86 -18.56
N ILE A 347 -8.42 7.53 -19.48
CA ILE A 347 -7.96 8.91 -19.22
C ILE A 347 -9.13 9.87 -19.04
N LEU A 348 -10.21 9.73 -19.81
CA LEU A 348 -11.42 10.54 -19.60
C LEU A 348 -12.05 10.28 -18.22
N GLN A 349 -12.10 9.03 -17.76
CA GLN A 349 -12.58 8.72 -16.41
C GLN A 349 -11.71 9.41 -15.35
N ARG A 350 -10.38 9.38 -15.50
CA ARG A 350 -9.46 10.08 -14.60
C ARG A 350 -9.69 11.58 -14.60
N VAL A 351 -9.86 12.21 -15.77
CA VAL A 351 -10.15 13.65 -15.89
C VAL A 351 -11.46 13.99 -15.18
N TRP A 352 -12.53 13.22 -15.41
CA TRP A 352 -13.81 13.45 -14.72
C TRP A 352 -13.73 13.24 -13.21
N VAL A 353 -12.97 12.25 -12.74
CA VAL A 353 -12.73 12.07 -11.30
C VAL A 353 -12.00 13.28 -10.72
N LEU A 354 -10.95 13.76 -11.38
CA LEU A 354 -10.17 14.92 -10.94
C LEU A 354 -10.94 16.24 -11.01
N LEU A 355 -11.85 16.40 -11.97
CA LEU A 355 -12.76 17.54 -12.04
C LEU A 355 -13.94 17.43 -11.07
N GLY A 356 -14.25 16.21 -10.63
CA GLY A 356 -15.33 15.93 -9.70
C GLY A 356 -15.23 16.71 -8.41
N GLY A 357 -14.02 17.04 -7.94
CA GLY A 357 -13.82 17.87 -6.76
C GLY A 357 -13.94 19.37 -7.01
N PRO A 358 -13.16 19.96 -7.94
CA PRO A 358 -13.23 21.38 -8.23
C PRO A 358 -14.57 21.88 -8.76
N ALA A 359 -15.22 21.13 -9.66
CA ALA A 359 -16.37 21.63 -10.40
C ALA A 359 -17.59 21.97 -9.51
N PRO A 360 -18.03 21.11 -8.56
CA PRO A 360 -19.10 21.47 -7.62
C PRO A 360 -18.75 22.70 -6.79
N GLY A 361 -17.51 22.81 -6.33
CA GLY A 361 -17.06 23.94 -5.54
C GLY A 361 -17.07 25.25 -6.33
N LEU A 362 -16.68 25.24 -7.60
CA LEU A 362 -16.77 26.43 -8.46
C LEU A 362 -18.21 26.88 -8.72
N ILE A 363 -19.13 25.92 -8.95
CA ILE A 363 -20.55 26.22 -9.15
C ILE A 363 -21.15 26.86 -7.89
N LEU A 364 -20.88 26.29 -6.72
CA LEU A 364 -21.33 26.84 -5.45
C LEU A 364 -20.71 28.21 -5.17
N GLY A 365 -19.40 28.36 -5.43
CA GLY A 365 -18.69 29.61 -5.24
C GLY A 365 -19.26 30.74 -6.10
N ALA A 366 -19.49 30.47 -7.39
CA ALA A 366 -20.14 31.43 -8.29
C ALA A 366 -21.57 31.75 -7.83
N THR A 367 -22.33 30.75 -7.39
CA THR A 367 -23.69 30.95 -6.87
C THR A 367 -23.70 31.84 -5.62
N CYS A 368 -22.81 31.60 -4.67
CA CYS A 368 -22.65 32.45 -3.49
C CYS A 368 -22.26 33.89 -3.85
N MET A 369 -21.39 34.08 -4.84
CA MET A 369 -21.04 35.42 -5.33
C MET A 369 -22.26 36.13 -5.94
N LEU A 370 -23.05 35.45 -6.78
CA LEU A 370 -24.29 36.01 -7.34
C LEU A 370 -25.29 36.39 -6.24
N LEU A 371 -25.45 35.53 -5.23
CA LEU A 371 -26.32 35.81 -4.08
C LEU A 371 -25.81 36.99 -3.25
N PHE A 372 -24.49 37.14 -3.07
CA PHE A 372 -23.92 38.30 -2.41
C PHE A 372 -24.29 39.60 -3.13
N PHE A 373 -24.18 39.65 -4.47
CA PHE A 373 -24.56 40.86 -5.21
C PHE A 373 -26.04 41.22 -5.09
N HIS A 374 -26.91 40.25 -4.80
CA HIS A 374 -28.33 40.51 -4.58
C HIS A 374 -28.67 40.86 -3.12
N THR A 375 -27.98 40.25 -2.16
CA THR A 375 -28.34 40.31 -0.74
C THR A 375 -27.43 41.18 0.12
N HIS A 376 -26.26 41.55 -0.40
CA HIS A 376 -25.16 42.20 0.32
C HIS A 376 -24.75 41.48 1.62
N ASN A 377 -24.95 40.16 1.68
CA ASN A 377 -24.60 39.35 2.84
C ASN A 377 -23.11 38.95 2.82
N ASP A 378 -22.31 39.54 3.70
CA ASP A 378 -20.87 39.27 3.81
C ASP A 378 -20.51 37.79 4.01
N PHE A 379 -21.39 36.99 4.61
CA PHE A 379 -21.19 35.55 4.73
C PHE A 379 -21.17 34.86 3.35
N MET A 380 -22.04 35.30 2.42
CA MET A 380 -22.07 34.77 1.06
C MET A 380 -20.82 35.17 0.27
N LEU A 381 -20.32 36.39 0.48
CA LEU A 381 -19.04 36.84 -0.08
C LEU A 381 -17.89 35.95 0.40
N MET A 382 -17.78 35.76 1.72
CA MET A 382 -16.72 34.95 2.32
C MET A 382 -16.79 33.49 1.86
N LEU A 383 -17.97 32.86 1.93
CA LEU A 383 -18.16 31.48 1.50
C LEU A 383 -17.89 31.30 0.00
N GLY A 384 -18.40 32.22 -0.82
CA GLY A 384 -18.18 32.24 -2.26
C GLY A 384 -16.70 32.39 -2.61
N ALA A 385 -16.00 33.30 -1.95
CA ALA A 385 -14.56 33.52 -2.14
C ALA A 385 -13.76 32.27 -1.76
N MET A 386 -14.05 31.63 -0.62
CA MET A 386 -13.37 30.40 -0.20
C MET A 386 -13.57 29.27 -1.21
N PHE A 387 -14.81 29.06 -1.69
CA PHE A 387 -15.10 28.07 -2.72
C PHE A 387 -14.32 28.34 -4.01
N LEU A 388 -14.35 29.58 -4.53
CA LEU A 388 -13.67 29.90 -5.77
C LEU A 388 -12.15 29.76 -5.63
N VAL A 389 -11.56 30.34 -4.58
CA VAL A 389 -10.10 30.30 -4.36
C VAL A 389 -9.60 28.86 -4.23
N ILE A 390 -10.21 28.05 -3.35
CA ILE A 390 -9.74 26.68 -3.09
C ILE A 390 -9.87 25.80 -4.35
N ASN A 391 -10.97 25.92 -5.09
CA ASN A 391 -11.20 25.08 -6.26
C ASN A 391 -10.40 25.55 -7.49
N TYR A 392 -10.17 26.85 -7.66
CA TYR A 392 -9.25 27.34 -8.69
C TYR A 392 -7.78 27.01 -8.40
N LEU A 393 -7.36 27.11 -7.13
CA LEU A 393 -6.02 26.64 -6.72
C LEU A 393 -5.85 25.16 -7.08
N ASN A 394 -6.86 24.33 -6.82
CA ASN A 394 -6.83 22.91 -7.19
C ASN A 394 -6.88 22.67 -8.70
N LEU A 395 -7.39 23.60 -9.52
CA LEU A 395 -7.33 23.50 -10.98
C LEU A 395 -6.03 24.05 -11.57
N LEU A 396 -5.11 24.61 -10.79
CA LEU A 396 -3.85 25.09 -11.32
C LEU A 396 -3.08 23.96 -12.03
N PRO A 397 -2.44 24.25 -13.18
CA PRO A 397 -1.68 23.26 -13.96
C PRO A 397 -0.32 22.95 -13.32
N ILE A 398 -0.31 22.62 -12.03
CA ILE A 398 0.88 22.47 -11.18
C ILE A 398 0.64 21.28 -10.25
N THR A 399 1.55 20.30 -10.23
CA THR A 399 1.48 19.18 -9.28
C THR A 399 1.91 19.67 -7.89
N PRO A 400 1.15 19.40 -6.80
CA PRO A 400 0.21 18.29 -6.62
C PRO A 400 -1.29 18.59 -6.79
N PHE A 401 -1.67 19.76 -7.28
CA PHE A 401 -3.08 20.11 -7.48
C PHE A 401 -3.73 19.24 -8.57
N ASP A 402 -5.06 19.16 -8.57
CA ASP A 402 -5.79 18.31 -9.50
C ASP A 402 -5.62 18.72 -10.95
N GLY A 403 -5.51 20.02 -11.25
CA GLY A 403 -5.15 20.52 -12.57
C GLY A 403 -3.79 19.98 -13.04
N GLY A 404 -2.79 19.96 -12.15
CA GLY A 404 -1.50 19.32 -12.41
C GLY A 404 -1.64 17.83 -12.72
N LYS A 405 -2.44 17.10 -11.94
CA LYS A 405 -2.74 15.67 -12.18
C LYS A 405 -3.49 15.43 -13.49
N ILE A 406 -4.36 16.35 -13.91
CA ILE A 406 -5.07 16.31 -15.19
C ILE A 406 -4.07 16.45 -16.33
N LEU A 407 -3.17 17.43 -16.25
CA LEU A 407 -2.11 17.63 -17.25
C LEU A 407 -1.15 16.43 -17.31
N ASP A 408 -0.76 15.89 -16.17
CA ASP A 408 0.04 14.66 -16.08
C ASP A 408 -0.64 13.50 -16.83
N ALA A 409 -1.94 13.28 -16.57
CA ALA A 409 -2.72 12.23 -17.21
C ALA A 409 -2.90 12.42 -18.73
N LEU A 410 -3.07 13.66 -19.18
CA LEU A 410 -3.29 13.98 -20.59
C LEU A 410 -1.99 13.99 -21.40
N PHE A 411 -0.91 14.54 -20.86
CA PHE A 411 0.26 14.89 -21.67
C PHE A 411 1.56 14.21 -21.23
N PHE A 412 1.71 13.77 -19.97
CA PHE A 412 3.02 13.40 -19.44
C PHE A 412 3.17 11.94 -18.99
N ASP A 413 2.10 11.22 -18.66
CA ASP A 413 2.15 9.83 -18.16
C ASP A 413 2.89 8.86 -19.11
N ARG A 414 2.86 9.13 -20.43
CA ARG A 414 3.55 8.31 -21.44
C ARG A 414 4.93 8.84 -21.82
N PHE A 415 5.34 9.98 -21.28
CA PHE A 415 6.63 10.61 -21.53
C PHE A 415 7.35 10.86 -20.20
N PRO A 416 7.97 9.82 -19.60
CA PRO A 416 8.49 9.91 -18.24
C PRO A 416 9.48 11.05 -17.98
N ARG A 417 10.24 11.46 -19.00
CA ARG A 417 11.14 12.62 -18.92
C ARG A 417 10.37 13.94 -18.86
N ALA A 418 9.35 14.09 -19.69
CA ALA A 418 8.51 15.28 -19.68
C ALA A 418 7.77 15.41 -18.34
N GLN A 419 7.25 14.29 -17.81
CA GLN A 419 6.64 14.24 -16.47
C GLN A 419 7.61 14.70 -15.37
N PHE A 420 8.87 14.28 -15.43
CA PHE A 420 9.88 14.71 -14.47
C PHE A 420 10.15 16.23 -14.54
N PHE A 421 10.28 16.79 -15.74
CA PHE A 421 10.51 18.23 -15.89
C PHE A 421 9.27 19.06 -15.53
N PHE A 422 8.06 18.56 -15.81
CA PHE A 422 6.82 19.17 -15.33
C PHE A 422 6.75 19.19 -13.80
N PHE A 423 7.14 18.09 -13.15
CA PHE A 423 7.25 18.02 -11.69
C PHE A 423 8.27 19.02 -11.13
N LEU A 424 9.45 19.14 -11.74
CA LEU A 424 10.47 20.11 -11.32
C LEU A 424 10.03 21.56 -11.54
N GLY A 425 9.38 21.84 -12.68
CA GLY A 425 8.77 23.14 -12.97
C GLY A 425 7.69 23.50 -11.95
N SER A 426 6.87 22.52 -11.55
CA SER A 426 5.84 22.71 -10.52
C SER A 426 6.44 23.13 -9.16
N ILE A 427 7.53 22.48 -8.73
CA ILE A 427 8.27 22.86 -7.51
C ILE A 427 8.79 24.29 -7.61
N PHE A 428 9.40 24.64 -8.74
CA PHE A 428 9.96 25.98 -8.96
C PHE A 428 8.87 27.06 -8.94
N ILE A 429 7.73 26.82 -9.59
CA ILE A 429 6.60 27.76 -9.61
C ILE A 429 6.01 27.92 -8.20
N LEU A 430 5.79 26.83 -7.46
CA LEU A 430 5.29 26.91 -6.09
C LEU A 430 6.21 27.72 -5.17
N ALA A 431 7.52 27.46 -5.24
CA ALA A 431 8.50 28.21 -4.46
C ALA A 431 8.52 29.69 -4.85
N SER A 432 8.57 29.98 -6.15
CA SER A 432 8.65 31.36 -6.66
C SER A 432 7.39 32.17 -6.35
N CYS A 433 6.20 31.62 -6.63
CA CYS A 433 4.93 32.28 -6.30
C CYS A 433 4.79 32.49 -4.80
N GLY A 434 5.17 31.51 -3.98
CA GLY A 434 5.17 31.62 -2.53
C GLY A 434 6.03 32.77 -2.01
N LEU A 435 7.26 32.90 -2.53
CA LEU A 435 8.17 33.99 -2.16
C LEU A 435 7.67 35.36 -2.65
N LEU A 436 7.15 35.43 -3.89
CA LEU A 436 6.65 36.68 -4.47
C LEU A 436 5.39 37.20 -3.76
N LEU A 437 4.50 36.29 -3.36
CA LEU A 437 3.26 36.62 -2.65
C LEU A 437 3.46 36.74 -1.13
N SER A 438 4.67 36.49 -0.62
CA SER A 438 4.96 36.40 0.82
C SER A 438 4.10 35.36 1.56
N GLU A 439 3.70 34.30 0.86
CA GLU A 439 2.84 33.23 1.38
C GLU A 439 3.67 32.01 1.78
N PRO A 440 3.82 31.69 3.09
CA PRO A 440 4.77 30.69 3.58
C PRO A 440 4.35 29.23 3.31
N ILE A 441 3.08 28.98 3.00
CA ILE A 441 2.55 27.61 2.78
C ILE A 441 3.05 27.04 1.44
N LEU A 442 3.05 27.82 0.36
CA LEU A 442 3.49 27.37 -0.97
C LEU A 442 4.98 26.93 -1.04
N PRO A 443 5.96 27.68 -0.49
CA PRO A 443 7.35 27.24 -0.49
C PRO A 443 7.56 26.07 0.48
N PHE A 444 6.80 25.99 1.57
CA PHE A 444 6.81 24.81 2.45
C PHE A 444 6.38 23.54 1.70
N ILE A 445 5.28 23.61 0.92
CA ILE A 445 4.86 22.53 0.03
C ILE A 445 5.98 22.20 -0.96
N ALA A 446 6.57 23.20 -1.63
CA ALA A 446 7.65 23.00 -2.58
C ALA A 446 8.84 22.22 -1.96
N VAL A 447 9.26 22.58 -0.75
CA VAL A 447 10.32 21.88 0.00
C VAL A 447 9.97 20.41 0.22
N ILE A 448 8.75 20.08 0.64
CA ILE A 448 8.32 18.67 0.80
C ILE A 448 8.49 17.89 -0.52
N PHE A 449 8.13 18.49 -1.66
CA PHE A 449 8.26 17.85 -2.96
C PHE A 449 9.70 17.71 -3.45
N THR A 450 10.64 18.56 -2.99
CA THR A 450 12.06 18.40 -3.34
C THR A 450 12.64 17.04 -2.89
N PHE A 451 12.19 16.51 -1.75
CA PHE A 451 12.59 15.18 -1.28
C PHE A 451 12.13 14.06 -2.23
N GLY A 452 11.09 14.30 -3.04
CA GLY A 452 10.56 13.37 -4.04
C GLY A 452 11.32 13.34 -5.36
N VAL A 453 12.19 14.32 -5.65
CA VAL A 453 12.85 14.49 -6.96
C VAL A 453 13.63 13.24 -7.37
N LYS A 454 14.44 12.68 -6.47
CA LYS A 454 15.21 11.46 -6.74
C LYS A 454 14.31 10.25 -7.03
N SER A 455 13.19 10.11 -6.30
CA SER A 455 12.22 9.03 -6.53
C SER A 455 11.57 9.18 -7.90
N LYS A 456 11.12 10.39 -8.24
CA LYS A 456 10.45 10.70 -9.51
C LYS A 456 11.34 10.48 -10.72
N TRP A 457 12.60 10.91 -10.66
CA TRP A 457 13.59 10.64 -11.72
C TRP A 457 13.76 9.13 -11.95
N ARG A 458 13.87 8.38 -10.86
CA ARG A 458 14.08 6.93 -10.91
C ARG A 458 12.85 6.19 -11.44
N GLU A 459 11.67 6.52 -10.93
CA GLU A 459 10.37 6.04 -11.43
C GLU A 459 10.28 6.25 -12.94
N GLY A 460 10.58 7.45 -13.43
CA GLY A 460 10.51 7.76 -14.85
C GLY A 460 11.55 7.02 -15.70
N SER A 461 12.76 6.86 -15.18
CA SER A 461 13.83 6.09 -15.84
C SER A 461 13.47 4.61 -15.99
N LEU A 462 12.90 4.02 -14.93
CA LEU A 462 12.42 2.63 -14.94
C LEU A 462 11.19 2.46 -15.84
N ALA A 463 10.24 3.41 -15.80
CA ALA A 463 9.08 3.41 -16.69
C ALA A 463 9.50 3.43 -18.16
N LYS A 464 10.47 4.27 -18.52
CA LYS A 464 11.01 4.32 -19.89
C LYS A 464 11.60 2.97 -20.33
N LYS A 465 12.42 2.35 -19.46
CA LYS A 465 13.01 1.02 -19.74
C LYS A 465 11.93 -0.05 -19.91
N ALA A 466 10.96 -0.10 -18.99
CA ALA A 466 9.89 -1.08 -19.02
C ALA A 466 8.95 -0.90 -20.24
N MET A 467 8.61 0.34 -20.59
CA MET A 467 7.82 0.65 -21.79
C MET A 467 8.52 0.20 -23.09
N ALA A 468 9.84 0.39 -23.18
CA ALA A 468 10.61 -0.03 -24.34
C ALA A 468 10.73 -1.57 -24.47
N ALA A 469 10.71 -2.28 -23.34
CA ALA A 469 10.80 -3.74 -23.30
C ALA A 469 9.44 -4.45 -23.42
N LEU A 470 8.32 -3.73 -23.34
CA LEU A 470 6.98 -4.33 -23.33
C LEU A 470 6.49 -4.64 -24.76
N PRO A 471 6.14 -5.90 -25.07
CA PRO A 471 5.55 -6.24 -26.36
C PRO A 471 4.21 -5.51 -26.62
N PRO A 472 3.83 -5.27 -27.88
CA PRO A 472 2.50 -4.79 -28.22
C PRO A 472 1.42 -5.74 -27.67
N MET A 473 0.36 -5.19 -27.08
CA MET A 473 -0.78 -5.96 -26.52
C MET A 473 -0.38 -7.00 -25.45
N ALA A 474 0.70 -6.74 -24.70
CA ALA A 474 1.10 -7.60 -23.58
C ALA A 474 -0.01 -7.68 -22.51
N GLY A 475 -0.41 -8.91 -22.18
CA GLY A 475 -1.29 -9.17 -21.05
C GLY A 475 -0.60 -8.98 -19.69
N GLU A 476 -1.38 -8.98 -18.61
CA GLU A 476 -0.91 -8.69 -17.25
C GLU A 476 0.30 -9.54 -16.82
N ALA A 477 0.31 -10.84 -17.14
CA ALA A 477 1.40 -11.74 -16.80
C ALA A 477 2.73 -11.35 -17.46
N ILE A 478 2.70 -10.88 -18.71
CA ILE A 478 3.89 -10.41 -19.44
C ILE A 478 4.34 -9.07 -18.86
N THR A 479 3.40 -8.16 -18.58
CA THR A 479 3.67 -6.86 -17.94
C THR A 479 4.38 -7.02 -16.60
N LYS A 480 3.89 -7.91 -15.72
CA LYS A 480 4.55 -8.23 -14.45
C LYS A 480 5.99 -8.71 -14.64
N LYS A 481 6.21 -9.66 -15.57
CA LYS A 481 7.56 -10.17 -15.89
C LYS A 481 8.50 -9.06 -16.37
N VAL A 482 8.06 -8.20 -17.29
CA VAL A 482 8.87 -7.08 -17.79
C VAL A 482 9.19 -6.08 -16.68
N VAL A 483 8.22 -5.76 -15.82
CA VAL A 483 8.44 -4.83 -14.69
C VAL A 483 9.45 -5.41 -13.70
N PHE A 484 9.27 -6.63 -13.21
CA PHE A 484 10.19 -7.23 -12.24
C PHE A 484 11.58 -7.47 -12.82
N LYS A 485 11.69 -7.80 -14.11
CA LYS A 485 12.99 -7.83 -14.81
C LYS A 485 13.64 -6.45 -14.83
N THR A 486 12.90 -5.41 -15.19
CA THR A 486 13.40 -4.02 -15.23
C THR A 486 13.87 -3.54 -13.86
N LEU A 487 13.16 -3.92 -12.79
CA LEU A 487 13.57 -3.60 -11.41
C LEU A 487 14.84 -4.34 -11.01
N LYS A 488 14.96 -5.62 -11.37
CA LYS A 488 16.14 -6.45 -11.09
C LYS A 488 17.40 -5.91 -11.76
N ASP A 489 17.27 -5.40 -12.98
CA ASP A 489 18.39 -4.84 -13.76
C ASP A 489 18.81 -3.42 -13.30
N ASP A 490 18.12 -2.82 -12.32
CA ASP A 490 18.48 -1.55 -11.69
C ASP A 490 19.05 -1.77 -10.28
N ALA A 491 19.77 -0.79 -9.74
CA ALA A 491 20.24 -0.83 -8.34
C ALA A 491 19.10 -0.96 -7.31
N VAL A 492 17.83 -0.69 -7.69
CA VAL A 492 16.65 -1.01 -6.86
C VAL A 492 16.43 -2.50 -6.67
N GLY A 493 16.85 -3.34 -7.62
CA GLY A 493 16.68 -4.80 -7.56
C GLY A 493 17.28 -5.42 -6.31
N ASN A 494 18.35 -4.82 -5.80
CA ASN A 494 19.03 -5.24 -4.57
C ASN A 494 18.57 -4.47 -3.32
N GLY A 495 17.67 -3.48 -3.48
CA GLY A 495 17.11 -2.71 -2.37
C GLY A 495 15.97 -3.45 -1.65
N PRO A 496 15.41 -2.93 -0.54
CA PRO A 496 14.36 -3.59 0.22
C PRO A 496 13.13 -3.94 -0.63
N TYR A 497 12.52 -5.11 -0.38
CA TYR A 497 11.34 -5.56 -1.14
C TYR A 497 10.19 -4.56 -1.10
N ALA A 498 9.96 -3.87 0.03
CA ALA A 498 8.94 -2.82 0.13
C ALA A 498 9.14 -1.67 -0.91
N GLN A 499 10.40 -1.33 -1.22
CA GLN A 499 10.72 -0.36 -2.26
C GLN A 499 10.43 -0.92 -3.65
N ARG A 500 10.84 -2.18 -3.91
CA ARG A 500 10.57 -2.88 -5.18
C ARG A 500 9.07 -3.00 -5.43
N LEU A 501 8.29 -3.40 -4.42
CA LEU A 501 6.84 -3.53 -4.47
C LEU A 501 6.14 -2.20 -4.79
N ARG A 502 6.55 -1.08 -4.16
CA ARG A 502 6.00 0.25 -4.49
C ARG A 502 6.24 0.63 -5.95
N LEU A 503 7.46 0.43 -6.45
CA LEU A 503 7.80 0.74 -7.84
C LEU A 503 7.09 -0.20 -8.82
N ALA A 504 7.02 -1.50 -8.50
CA ALA A 504 6.29 -2.47 -9.29
C ALA A 504 4.81 -2.09 -9.43
N ASN A 505 4.16 -1.71 -8.33
CA ASN A 505 2.78 -1.22 -8.33
C ASN A 505 2.57 -0.03 -9.26
N THR A 506 3.44 0.99 -9.17
CA THR A 506 3.37 2.17 -10.02
C THR A 506 3.54 1.80 -11.50
N LEU A 507 4.53 0.98 -11.83
CA LEU A 507 4.85 0.60 -13.20
C LEU A 507 3.79 -0.32 -13.81
N ILE A 508 3.31 -1.32 -13.08
CA ILE A 508 2.26 -2.24 -13.55
C ILE A 508 0.97 -1.46 -13.86
N LYS A 509 0.57 -0.54 -12.98
CA LYS A 509 -0.61 0.32 -13.23
C LYS A 509 -0.41 1.22 -14.45
N LEU A 510 0.76 1.83 -14.57
CA LEU A 510 1.08 2.69 -15.71
C LEU A 510 1.05 1.92 -17.04
N LEU A 511 1.62 0.72 -17.07
CA LEU A 511 1.72 -0.11 -18.27
C LEU A 511 0.41 -0.85 -18.60
N GLY A 512 -0.40 -1.18 -17.58
CA GLY A 512 -1.69 -1.84 -17.74
C GLY A 512 -2.82 -0.92 -18.19
N ALA A 513 -2.71 0.39 -17.92
CA ALA A 513 -3.72 1.36 -18.34
C ALA A 513 -3.85 1.43 -19.88
N PRO A 514 -5.07 1.55 -20.43
CA PRO A 514 -5.27 1.68 -21.87
C PRO A 514 -4.53 2.90 -22.44
N LYS A 515 -4.10 2.80 -23.71
CA LYS A 515 -3.49 3.94 -24.41
C LYS A 515 -4.60 4.93 -24.81
N PRO A 516 -4.47 6.23 -24.52
CA PRO A 516 -5.44 7.22 -24.98
C PRO A 516 -5.44 7.31 -26.50
N THR A 517 -6.62 7.48 -27.07
CA THR A 517 -6.79 7.99 -28.42
C THR A 517 -6.58 9.51 -28.44
N GLN A 518 -6.16 10.07 -29.59
CA GLN A 518 -6.03 11.53 -29.75
C GLN A 518 -7.33 12.27 -29.44
N LEU A 519 -8.47 11.67 -29.81
CA LEU A 519 -9.79 12.21 -29.52
C LEU A 519 -10.07 12.30 -28.01
N GLU A 520 -9.67 11.30 -27.23
CA GLU A 520 -9.80 11.34 -25.76
C GLU A 520 -8.94 12.43 -25.14
N LEU A 521 -7.73 12.66 -25.67
CA LEU A 521 -6.85 13.75 -25.20
C LEU A 521 -7.48 15.12 -25.47
N VAL A 522 -7.96 15.35 -26.70
CA VAL A 522 -8.62 16.61 -27.08
C VAL A 522 -9.89 16.84 -26.25
N LYS A 523 -10.74 15.82 -26.12
CA LYS A 523 -11.95 15.90 -25.28
C LYS A 523 -11.61 16.23 -23.83
N GLY A 524 -10.62 15.53 -23.25
CA GLY A 524 -10.18 15.77 -21.88
C GLY A 524 -9.68 17.19 -21.65
N ALA A 525 -8.87 17.71 -22.59
CA ALA A 525 -8.37 19.09 -22.53
C ALA A 525 -9.50 20.13 -22.65
N LEU A 526 -10.45 19.94 -23.58
CA LEU A 526 -11.60 20.82 -23.74
C LEU A 526 -12.49 20.84 -22.50
N ILE A 527 -12.73 19.68 -21.88
CA ILE A 527 -13.52 19.59 -20.64
C ILE A 527 -12.81 20.34 -19.51
N TYR A 528 -11.50 20.16 -19.35
CA TYR A 528 -10.71 20.86 -18.34
C TYR A 528 -10.76 22.39 -18.52
N VAL A 529 -10.53 22.89 -19.73
CA VAL A 529 -10.62 24.32 -20.04
C VAL A 529 -12.04 24.84 -19.82
N GLY A 530 -13.06 24.07 -20.21
CA GLY A 530 -14.46 24.42 -19.98
C GLY A 530 -14.78 24.64 -18.51
N VAL A 531 -14.39 23.71 -17.63
CA VAL A 531 -14.59 23.84 -16.17
C VAL A 531 -13.81 25.02 -15.59
N LEU A 532 -12.60 25.28 -16.10
CA LEU A 532 -11.76 26.39 -15.65
C LEU A 532 -12.36 27.76 -16.00
N VAL A 533 -12.96 27.91 -17.18
CA VAL A 533 -13.34 29.23 -17.71
C VAL A 533 -14.83 29.54 -17.51
N LEU A 534 -15.71 28.55 -17.52
CA LEU A 534 -17.17 28.75 -17.51
C LEU A 534 -17.68 29.58 -16.31
N PRO A 535 -17.25 29.34 -15.05
CA PRO A 535 -17.73 30.14 -13.93
C PRO A 535 -17.26 31.60 -14.00
N LEU A 536 -16.07 31.87 -14.54
CA LEU A 536 -15.59 33.23 -14.77
C LEU A 536 -16.44 33.95 -15.82
N ILE A 537 -16.79 33.27 -16.92
CA ILE A 537 -17.67 33.82 -17.95
C ILE A 537 -19.04 34.16 -17.35
N ILE A 538 -19.62 33.27 -16.55
CA ILE A 538 -20.93 33.50 -15.92
C ILE A 538 -20.90 34.75 -15.03
N LEU A 539 -19.88 34.86 -14.18
CA LEU A 539 -19.71 36.02 -13.30
C LEU A 539 -19.49 37.30 -14.11
N LEU A 540 -18.63 37.26 -15.14
CA LEU A 540 -18.38 38.40 -16.02
C LEU A 540 -19.64 38.85 -16.75
N LEU A 541 -20.41 37.92 -17.33
CA LEU A 541 -21.68 38.23 -18.00
C LEU A 541 -22.69 38.83 -17.03
N PHE A 542 -22.78 38.31 -15.81
CA PHE A 542 -23.63 38.90 -14.77
C PHE A 542 -23.23 40.34 -14.47
N PHE A 543 -21.93 40.65 -14.33
CA PHE A 543 -21.47 42.01 -14.14
C PHE A 543 -21.78 42.91 -15.34
N LEU A 544 -21.54 42.45 -16.56
CA LEU A 544 -21.80 43.24 -17.77
C LEU A 544 -23.30 43.55 -17.94
N LEU A 545 -24.17 42.59 -17.64
CA LEU A 545 -25.63 42.76 -17.75
C LEU A 545 -26.22 43.66 -16.65
N ASN A 546 -25.56 43.76 -15.49
CA ASN A 546 -26.01 44.60 -14.37
C ASN A 546 -25.22 45.90 -14.23
N ALA A 547 -24.18 46.12 -15.04
CA ALA A 547 -23.40 47.37 -15.05
C ALA A 547 -24.26 48.57 -15.47
N ASP A 548 -25.26 48.37 -16.33
CA ASP A 548 -26.20 49.42 -16.76
C ASP A 548 -27.22 49.82 -15.67
N ILE A 549 -27.32 49.05 -14.57
CA ILE A 549 -28.22 49.36 -13.44
C ILE A 549 -27.50 50.19 -12.36
N ALA A 550 -26.16 50.27 -12.37
CA ALA A 550 -25.40 51.07 -11.42
C ALA A 550 -25.18 52.54 -11.85
N THR A 551 -25.60 52.92 -13.06
CA THR A 551 -25.56 54.29 -13.59
C THR A 551 -26.94 54.96 -13.74
N LEU A 552 -27.98 54.35 -13.15
CA LEU A 552 -29.34 54.92 -12.98
C LEU A 552 -29.67 54.97 -11.50
#